data_AF-A0AAW9IXK6-F1
#
_entry.id   AF-A0AAW9IXK6-F1
#
_cell.length_a   1.000
_cell.length_b   1.000
_cell.length_c   1.000
_cell.angle_alpha   90.00
_cell.angle_beta   90.00
_cell.angle_gamma   90.00
#
_symmetry.space_group_name_H-M   'P 1'
#
loop_
_entity.id
_entity.type
_entity.pdbx_description
1 polymer ?
#
loop_
_entity_poly.entity_id
_entity_poly.type
_entity_poly.pdbx_seq_one_letter_code
_entity_poly.pdbx_strand_id
1 'polypeptide(L)'
;DLIEAERIIQITSNILTFGIGASSMALFARVGGGIFTKAADVGADLVGKVEVGIPEDDPRNPAVIADNVGDNVGDVAGMGADLYESYVGALVSSCALAVAAGLSTKGVAVPLLVATLGILASIFSTFFVKAKEDATQKNLLKALRRGVYISSIIVAVGSFFIVKVVLGTENIGIY
;
A
#
# COMPACT_ATOMS: atom_id res chain seq x y z
N ASP A 1 -18.38 -9.49 -32.92
CA ASP A 1 -17.21 -8.84 -32.32
C ASP A 1 -17.57 -7.46 -31.80
N LEU A 2 -17.31 -7.19 -30.52
CA LEU A 2 -17.50 -5.86 -29.96
C LEU A 2 -16.46 -4.88 -30.53
N ILE A 3 -16.88 -3.65 -30.79
CA ILE A 3 -15.98 -2.56 -31.18
C ILE A 3 -14.95 -2.36 -30.06
N GLU A 4 -13.70 -2.02 -30.40
CA GLU A 4 -12.59 -1.89 -29.44
C GLU A 4 -12.93 -1.00 -28.24
N ALA A 5 -13.65 0.10 -28.48
CA ALA A 5 -14.13 1.01 -27.45
C ALA A 5 -15.11 0.35 -26.46
N GLU A 6 -16.00 -0.51 -26.94
CA GLU A 6 -16.96 -1.21 -26.08
C GLU A 6 -16.28 -2.32 -25.28
N ARG A 7 -15.28 -2.98 -25.87
CA ARG A 7 -14.44 -3.97 -25.18
C ARG A 7 -13.67 -3.35 -24.02
N ILE A 8 -13.01 -2.21 -24.23
CA ILE A 8 -12.18 -1.60 -23.18
C ILE A 8 -13.06 -1.12 -22.00
N ILE A 9 -14.25 -0.58 -22.27
CA ILE A 9 -15.24 -0.23 -21.24
C ILE A 9 -15.63 -1.47 -20.42
N GLN A 10 -16.01 -2.56 -21.08
CA GLN A 10 -16.38 -3.80 -20.38
C GLN A 10 -15.22 -4.35 -19.55
N ILE A 11 -14.00 -4.38 -20.08
CA ILE A 11 -12.82 -4.84 -19.35
C ILE A 11 -12.61 -3.98 -18.10
N THR A 12 -12.60 -2.65 -18.24
CA THR A 12 -12.38 -1.75 -17.08
C THR A 12 -13.47 -1.85 -16.04
N SER A 13 -14.73 -2.04 -16.44
CA SER A 13 -15.85 -2.25 -15.52
C SER A 13 -15.73 -3.59 -14.79
N ASN A 14 -15.34 -4.66 -15.49
CA ASN A 14 -15.18 -5.97 -14.88
C ASN A 14 -14.03 -6.00 -13.87
N ILE A 15 -12.90 -5.35 -14.16
CA ILE A 15 -11.76 -5.31 -13.21
C ILE A 15 -12.05 -4.47 -11.95
N LEU A 16 -13.08 -3.60 -11.93
CA LEU A 16 -13.49 -2.94 -10.68
C LEU A 16 -13.99 -3.96 -9.65
N THR A 17 -14.60 -5.06 -10.09
CA THR A 17 -15.05 -6.14 -9.20
C THR A 17 -13.87 -6.83 -8.48
N PHE A 18 -12.69 -6.81 -9.10
CA PHE A 18 -11.45 -7.26 -8.45
C PHE A 18 -11.10 -6.41 -7.24
N GLY A 19 -11.23 -5.08 -7.35
CA GLY A 19 -11.01 -4.16 -6.23
C GLY A 19 -11.98 -4.42 -5.08
N ILE A 20 -13.27 -4.62 -5.39
CA ILE A 20 -14.29 -4.97 -4.38
C ILE A 20 -13.94 -6.27 -3.65
N GLY A 21 -13.49 -7.30 -4.38
CA GLY A 21 -13.06 -8.57 -3.79
C GLY A 21 -11.84 -8.40 -2.86
N ALA A 22 -10.83 -7.64 -3.31
CA ALA A 22 -9.65 -7.32 -2.51
C ALA A 22 -10.04 -6.58 -1.21
N SER A 23 -10.87 -5.54 -1.29
CA SER A 23 -11.33 -4.79 -0.11
C SER A 23 -12.16 -5.63 0.85
N SER A 24 -12.99 -6.54 0.33
CA SER A 24 -13.78 -7.43 1.17
C SER A 24 -12.88 -8.34 2.02
N MET A 25 -11.82 -8.89 1.42
CA MET A 25 -10.87 -9.75 2.13
C MET A 25 -9.97 -8.95 3.08
N ALA A 26 -9.51 -7.77 2.66
CA ALA A 26 -8.71 -6.87 3.49
C ALA A 26 -9.48 -6.45 4.76
N LEU A 27 -10.77 -6.15 4.64
CA LEU A 27 -11.64 -5.86 5.78
C LEU A 27 -11.62 -6.99 6.82
N PHE A 28 -11.83 -8.24 6.40
CA PHE A 28 -11.81 -9.38 7.31
C PHE A 28 -10.43 -9.64 7.90
N ALA A 29 -9.36 -9.54 7.09
CA ALA A 29 -8.00 -9.73 7.57
C ALA A 29 -7.61 -8.68 8.62
N ARG A 30 -7.93 -7.41 8.36
CA ARG A 30 -7.61 -6.29 9.26
C ARG A 30 -8.44 -6.32 10.53
N VAL A 31 -9.75 -6.57 10.44
CA VAL A 31 -10.62 -6.64 11.62
C VAL A 31 -10.28 -7.89 12.45
N GLY A 32 -10.16 -9.05 11.81
CA GLY A 32 -9.83 -10.30 12.49
C GLY A 32 -8.46 -10.26 13.16
N GLY A 33 -7.42 -9.84 12.42
CA GLY A 33 -6.07 -9.70 12.97
C GLY A 33 -5.97 -8.60 14.02
N GLY A 34 -6.67 -7.48 13.83
CA GLY A 34 -6.72 -6.38 14.79
C GLY A 34 -7.37 -6.78 16.12
N ILE A 35 -8.47 -7.54 16.07
CA ILE A 35 -9.10 -8.10 17.28
C ILE A 35 -8.15 -9.06 17.99
N PHE A 36 -7.51 -9.96 17.23
CA PHE A 36 -6.58 -10.94 17.80
C PHE A 36 -5.39 -10.26 18.49
N THR A 37 -4.69 -9.36 17.80
CA THR A 37 -3.49 -8.70 18.32
C THR A 37 -3.82 -7.82 19.51
N LYS A 38 -4.87 -6.98 19.43
CA LYS A 38 -5.16 -6.03 20.51
C LYS A 38 -5.77 -6.69 21.74
N ALA A 39 -6.47 -7.81 21.59
CA ALA A 39 -6.91 -8.59 22.75
C ALA A 39 -5.74 -9.22 23.50
N ALA A 40 -4.72 -9.71 22.77
CA ALA A 40 -3.53 -10.31 23.36
C ALA A 40 -2.59 -9.26 23.99
N ASP A 41 -2.24 -8.22 23.24
CA ASP A 41 -1.41 -7.08 23.65
C ASP A 41 -1.92 -6.44 24.95
N VAL A 42 -3.18 -5.97 24.96
CA VAL A 42 -3.78 -5.33 26.14
C VAL A 42 -3.88 -6.29 27.33
N GLY A 43 -4.18 -7.57 27.09
CA GLY A 43 -4.24 -8.58 28.15
C GLY A 43 -2.87 -8.90 28.75
N ALA A 44 -1.85 -9.05 27.91
CA ALA A 44 -0.48 -9.33 28.31
C ALA A 44 0.09 -8.16 29.13
N ASP A 45 -0.11 -6.95 28.65
CA ASP A 45 0.44 -5.73 29.25
C ASP A 45 -0.22 -5.38 30.58
N LEU A 46 -1.55 -5.41 30.66
CA LEU A 46 -2.23 -5.03 31.89
C LEU A 46 -1.91 -5.99 33.03
N VAL A 47 -2.03 -7.29 32.79
CA VAL A 47 -1.77 -8.28 33.86
C VAL A 47 -0.27 -8.38 34.14
N GLY A 48 0.57 -8.44 33.10
CA GLY A 48 2.02 -8.57 33.26
C GLY A 48 2.66 -7.34 33.90
N LYS A 49 2.55 -6.18 33.25
CA LYS A 49 3.25 -4.96 33.66
C LYS A 49 2.59 -4.26 34.84
N VAL A 50 1.26 -4.17 34.85
CA VAL A 50 0.53 -3.33 35.82
C VAL A 50 0.15 -4.10 37.09
N GLU A 51 -0.38 -5.32 36.97
CA GLU A 51 -0.85 -6.08 38.13
C GLU A 51 0.27 -6.89 38.80
N VAL A 52 1.04 -7.65 38.02
CA VAL A 52 2.08 -8.54 38.55
C VAL A 52 3.44 -7.82 38.65
N GLY A 53 3.67 -6.80 37.83
CA GLY A 53 4.92 -6.03 37.82
C GLY A 53 6.11 -6.78 37.19
N ILE A 54 5.84 -7.72 36.27
CA ILE A 54 6.88 -8.36 35.46
C ILE A 54 7.17 -7.54 34.19
N PRO A 55 8.35 -7.69 33.58
CA PRO A 55 8.67 -7.02 32.32
C PRO A 55 7.68 -7.30 31.18
N GLU A 56 7.68 -6.42 30.19
CA GLU A 56 7.10 -6.66 28.87
C GLU A 56 7.67 -7.93 28.23
N ASP A 57 6.85 -8.67 27.48
CA ASP A 57 7.24 -9.90 26.80
C ASP A 57 7.88 -10.98 27.70
N ASP A 58 7.58 -10.94 29.01
CA ASP A 58 8.14 -11.91 29.93
C ASP A 58 7.63 -13.34 29.61
N PRO A 59 8.52 -14.34 29.48
CA PRO A 59 8.14 -15.69 29.09
C PRO A 59 7.23 -16.41 30.11
N ARG A 60 7.07 -15.87 31.32
CA ARG A 60 6.13 -16.38 32.33
C ARG A 60 4.69 -15.95 32.06
N ASN A 61 4.48 -14.92 31.24
CA ASN A 61 3.16 -14.44 30.88
C ASN A 61 2.59 -15.28 29.72
N PRO A 62 1.49 -16.03 29.94
CA PRO A 62 0.95 -16.93 28.92
C PRO A 62 0.38 -16.21 27.68
N ALA A 63 0.12 -14.90 27.77
CA ALA A 63 -0.42 -14.11 26.67
C ALA A 63 0.66 -13.66 25.66
N VAL A 64 1.95 -13.70 26.01
CA VAL A 64 3.05 -13.13 25.19
C VAL A 64 3.18 -13.83 23.83
N ILE A 65 2.92 -15.14 23.76
CA ILE A 65 2.91 -15.85 22.47
C ILE A 65 1.77 -15.35 21.58
N ALA A 66 0.58 -15.12 22.14
CA ALA A 66 -0.55 -14.61 21.39
C ALA A 66 -0.31 -13.15 20.94
N ASP A 67 0.38 -12.36 21.75
CA ASP A 67 0.75 -10.99 21.42
C ASP A 67 1.69 -10.92 20.19
N ASN A 68 2.81 -11.63 20.27
CA ASN A 68 3.79 -11.70 19.19
C ASN A 68 3.24 -12.37 17.90
N VAL A 69 2.33 -13.34 18.05
CA VAL A 69 1.57 -13.88 16.90
C VAL A 69 0.64 -12.81 16.34
N GLY A 70 -0.01 -12.04 17.22
CA GLY A 70 -0.88 -10.93 16.89
C GLY A 70 -0.20 -9.89 16.02
N ASP A 71 1.02 -9.48 16.33
CA ASP A 71 1.78 -8.53 15.50
C ASP A 71 1.92 -9.01 14.05
N ASN A 72 2.15 -10.30 13.84
CA ASN A 72 2.27 -10.86 12.50
C ASN A 72 0.90 -10.99 11.81
N VAL A 73 -0.15 -11.34 12.54
CA VAL A 73 -1.50 -11.55 11.99
C VAL A 73 -2.21 -10.23 11.70
N GLY A 74 -2.14 -9.27 12.63
CA GLY A 74 -2.76 -7.95 12.51
C GLY A 74 -1.86 -6.96 11.79
N ASP A 75 -0.73 -6.64 12.40
CA ASP A 75 0.10 -5.51 11.97
C ASP A 75 0.87 -5.80 10.68
N VAL A 76 1.17 -7.07 10.38
CA VAL A 76 1.79 -7.46 9.10
C VAL A 76 0.76 -7.92 8.07
N ALA A 77 0.04 -9.02 8.32
CA ALA A 77 -0.86 -9.58 7.31
C ALA A 77 -2.07 -8.67 7.03
N GLY A 78 -2.67 -8.10 8.08
CA GLY A 78 -3.76 -7.13 7.95
C GLY A 78 -3.34 -5.86 7.21
N MET A 79 -2.21 -5.24 7.60
CA MET A 79 -1.67 -4.07 6.91
C MET A 79 -1.28 -4.38 5.46
N GLY A 80 -0.72 -5.56 5.19
CA GLY A 80 -0.37 -5.98 3.84
C GLY A 80 -1.58 -6.09 2.91
N ALA A 81 -2.68 -6.68 3.42
CA ALA A 81 -3.94 -6.75 2.67
C ALA A 81 -4.55 -5.36 2.42
N ASP A 82 -4.50 -4.48 3.42
CA ASP A 82 -4.97 -3.09 3.37
C ASP A 82 -4.25 -2.28 2.27
N LEU A 83 -2.91 -2.32 2.28
CA LEU A 83 -2.09 -1.63 1.27
C LEU A 83 -2.30 -2.20 -0.13
N TYR A 84 -2.47 -3.51 -0.25
CA TYR A 84 -2.75 -4.17 -1.52
C TYR A 84 -4.09 -3.71 -2.11
N GLU A 85 -5.16 -3.73 -1.31
CA GLU A 85 -6.48 -3.29 -1.79
C GLU A 85 -6.47 -1.83 -2.19
N SER A 86 -5.87 -0.96 -1.38
CA SER A 86 -5.79 0.47 -1.67
C SER A 86 -4.99 0.74 -2.94
N TYR A 87 -3.87 0.04 -3.15
CA TYR A 87 -3.05 0.16 -4.35
C TYR A 87 -3.78 -0.30 -5.61
N VAL A 88 -4.37 -1.50 -5.57
CA VAL A 88 -5.11 -2.01 -6.73
C VAL A 88 -6.36 -1.17 -6.99
N GLY A 89 -7.09 -0.79 -5.95
CA GLY A 89 -8.29 0.03 -6.02
C GLY A 89 -8.02 1.36 -6.73
N ALA A 90 -6.95 2.05 -6.37
CA ALA A 90 -6.53 3.29 -7.02
C ALA A 90 -6.17 3.07 -8.51
N LEU A 91 -5.45 1.98 -8.81
CA LEU A 91 -5.04 1.62 -10.16
C LEU A 91 -6.23 1.31 -11.07
N VAL A 92 -7.14 0.40 -10.66
CA VAL A 92 -8.30 0.01 -11.47
C VAL A 92 -9.30 1.17 -11.61
N SER A 93 -9.47 1.99 -10.58
CA SER A 93 -10.33 3.18 -10.64
C SER A 93 -9.79 4.22 -11.61
N SER A 94 -8.47 4.43 -11.63
CA SER A 94 -7.82 5.32 -12.60
C SER A 94 -8.00 4.83 -14.04
N CYS A 95 -7.89 3.51 -14.27
CA CYS A 95 -8.14 2.91 -15.58
C CYS A 95 -9.59 3.11 -16.04
N ALA A 96 -10.57 2.84 -15.17
CA ALA A 96 -11.98 3.02 -15.48
C ALA A 96 -12.33 4.49 -15.75
N LEU A 97 -11.80 5.41 -14.94
CA LEU A 97 -11.97 6.85 -15.14
C LEU A 97 -11.41 7.32 -16.48
N ALA A 98 -10.22 6.84 -16.85
CA ALA A 98 -9.59 7.22 -18.12
C ALA A 98 -10.41 6.78 -19.34
N VAL A 99 -11.00 5.57 -19.30
CA VAL A 99 -11.91 5.10 -20.35
C VAL A 99 -13.20 5.92 -20.37
N ALA A 100 -13.79 6.21 -19.22
CA ALA A 100 -14.98 7.05 -19.11
C ALA A 100 -14.76 8.48 -19.64
N ALA A 101 -13.54 9.01 -19.50
CA ALA A 101 -13.12 10.30 -20.06
C ALA A 101 -12.84 10.27 -21.57
N GLY A 102 -13.02 9.13 -22.25
CA GLY A 102 -12.83 9.00 -23.69
C GLY A 102 -11.37 8.78 -24.12
N LEU A 103 -10.45 8.54 -23.19
CA LEU A 103 -9.02 8.34 -23.50
C LEU A 103 -8.69 6.91 -23.99
N SER A 104 -9.67 6.01 -23.98
CA SER A 104 -9.58 4.64 -24.49
C SER A 104 -8.33 3.90 -23.95
N THR A 105 -7.68 3.09 -24.77
CA THR A 105 -6.51 2.26 -24.42
C THR A 105 -5.30 3.08 -23.95
N LYS A 106 -5.07 4.27 -24.53
CA LYS A 106 -3.99 5.17 -24.10
C LYS A 106 -4.20 5.68 -22.68
N GLY A 107 -5.45 5.98 -22.32
CA GLY A 107 -5.84 6.36 -20.97
C GLY A 107 -5.53 5.29 -19.92
N VAL A 108 -5.82 4.02 -20.24
CA VAL A 108 -5.53 2.86 -19.37
C VAL A 108 -4.03 2.62 -19.20
N ALA A 109 -3.22 2.90 -20.23
CA ALA A 109 -1.78 2.70 -20.18
C ALA A 109 -1.08 3.60 -19.15
N VAL A 110 -1.57 4.82 -18.91
CA VAL A 110 -0.95 5.78 -17.99
C VAL A 110 -0.86 5.26 -16.55
N PRO A 111 -1.96 4.91 -15.84
CA PRO A 111 -1.87 4.42 -14.47
C PRO A 111 -1.04 3.13 -14.35
N LEU A 112 -1.06 2.25 -15.36
CA LEU A 112 -0.24 1.03 -15.39
C LEU A 112 1.26 1.32 -15.50
N LEU A 113 1.65 2.28 -16.34
CA LEU A 113 3.03 2.70 -16.50
C LEU A 113 3.53 3.45 -15.26
N VAL A 114 2.70 4.32 -14.67
CA VAL A 114 3.03 5.03 -13.42
C VAL A 114 3.20 4.03 -12.27
N ALA A 115 2.33 3.03 -12.17
CA ALA A 115 2.44 1.95 -11.20
C ALA A 115 3.74 1.15 -11.36
N THR A 116 4.09 0.79 -12.59
CA THR A 116 5.34 0.08 -12.92
C THR A 116 6.57 0.92 -12.57
N LEU A 117 6.57 2.20 -12.93
CA LEU A 117 7.62 3.15 -12.55
C LEU A 117 7.74 3.26 -11.03
N GLY A 118 6.61 3.32 -10.31
CA GLY A 118 6.58 3.40 -8.85
C GLY A 118 7.22 2.19 -8.17
N ILE A 119 7.01 0.98 -8.69
CA ILE A 119 7.67 -0.25 -8.19
C ILE A 119 9.19 -0.14 -8.40
N LEU A 120 9.63 0.21 -9.62
CA LEU A 120 11.06 0.36 -9.93
C LEU A 120 11.72 1.46 -9.10
N ALA A 121 11.06 2.61 -8.95
CA ALA A 121 11.50 3.73 -8.14
C ALA A 121 11.63 3.34 -6.66
N SER A 122 10.69 2.54 -6.15
CA SER A 122 10.72 2.07 -4.76
C SER A 122 11.87 1.09 -4.53
N ILE A 123 12.05 0.11 -5.42
CA ILE A 123 13.21 -0.81 -5.39
C ILE A 123 14.51 -0.02 -5.40
N PHE A 124 14.66 0.92 -6.33
CA PHE A 124 15.86 1.76 -6.41
C PHE A 124 16.08 2.61 -5.14
N SER A 125 15.02 3.20 -4.59
CA SER A 125 15.12 4.08 -3.43
C SER A 125 15.48 3.35 -2.14
N THR A 126 15.18 2.06 -2.03
CA THR A 126 15.55 1.24 -0.85
C THR A 126 17.06 1.22 -0.60
N PHE A 127 17.89 1.28 -1.65
CA PHE A 127 19.35 1.32 -1.51
C PHE A 127 19.87 2.58 -0.80
N PHE A 128 19.03 3.61 -0.66
CA PHE A 128 19.34 4.87 0.02
C PHE A 128 18.81 4.94 1.46
N VAL A 129 18.03 3.95 1.89
CA VAL A 129 17.57 3.80 3.28
C VAL A 129 18.68 3.11 4.08
N LYS A 130 19.51 3.91 4.75
CA LYS A 130 20.62 3.41 5.58
C LYS A 130 20.58 4.03 6.97
N ALA A 131 20.62 3.19 7.98
CA ALA A 131 20.75 3.58 9.39
C ALA A 131 21.91 2.80 10.03
N LYS A 132 22.48 3.34 11.11
CA LYS A 132 23.48 2.65 11.95
C LYS A 132 22.76 1.87 13.05
N GLU A 133 23.42 0.89 13.66
CA GLU A 133 22.84 0.10 14.76
C GLU A 133 22.43 0.98 15.95
N ASP A 134 23.27 1.95 16.35
CA ASP A 134 22.96 2.91 17.41
C ASP A 134 22.20 4.17 16.92
N ALA A 135 21.38 4.02 15.87
CA ALA A 135 20.67 5.17 15.31
C ALA A 135 19.56 5.65 16.26
N THR A 136 19.62 6.93 16.64
CA THR A 136 18.51 7.58 17.33
C THR A 136 17.22 7.51 16.49
N GLN A 137 16.06 7.52 17.15
CA GLN A 137 14.74 7.50 16.48
C GLN A 137 14.63 8.57 15.38
N LYS A 138 15.17 9.78 15.62
CA LYS A 138 15.22 10.86 14.63
C LYS A 138 16.02 10.46 13.38
N ASN A 139 17.13 9.75 13.55
CA ASN A 139 17.97 9.29 12.44
C ASN A 139 17.28 8.17 11.65
N LEU A 140 16.59 7.25 12.33
CA LEU A 140 15.78 6.20 11.70
C LEU A 140 14.67 6.80 10.83
N LEU A 141 13.86 7.70 11.39
CA LEU A 141 12.80 8.39 10.63
C LEU A 141 13.37 9.16 9.43
N LYS A 142 14.52 9.82 9.59
CA LYS A 142 15.18 10.55 8.50
C LYS A 142 15.64 9.59 7.38
N ALA A 143 16.15 8.41 7.73
CA ALA A 143 16.55 7.40 6.75
C ALA A 143 15.34 6.88 5.96
N LEU A 144 14.25 6.54 6.64
CA LEU A 144 13.00 6.08 5.99
C LEU A 144 12.41 7.18 5.08
N ARG A 145 12.30 8.41 5.57
CA ARG A 145 11.80 9.56 4.79
C ARG A 145 12.66 9.83 3.55
N ARG A 146 13.97 9.65 3.63
CA ARG A 146 14.85 9.80 2.46
C ARG A 146 14.47 8.83 1.35
N GLY A 147 14.22 7.55 1.67
CA GLY A 147 13.77 6.57 0.68
C GLY A 147 12.43 6.96 0.04
N VAL A 148 11.46 7.35 0.87
CA VAL A 148 10.14 7.80 0.40
C VAL A 148 10.27 9.01 -0.53
N TYR A 149 11.01 10.06 -0.14
CA TYR A 149 11.15 11.26 -0.96
C TYR A 149 11.87 11.01 -2.28
N ILE A 150 12.90 10.17 -2.31
CA ILE A 150 13.58 9.82 -3.56
C ILE A 150 12.59 9.11 -4.50
N SER A 151 11.83 8.13 -4.01
CA SER A 151 10.82 7.43 -4.81
C SER A 151 9.75 8.39 -5.32
N SER A 152 9.22 9.27 -4.44
CA SER A 152 8.21 10.26 -4.82
C SER A 152 8.70 11.24 -5.89
N ILE A 153 9.94 11.72 -5.82
CA ILE A 153 10.50 12.62 -6.84
C ILE A 153 10.65 11.89 -8.18
N ILE A 154 11.15 10.65 -8.18
CA ILE A 154 11.29 9.84 -9.40
C ILE A 154 9.91 9.61 -10.04
N VAL A 155 8.91 9.25 -9.25
CA VAL A 155 7.54 9.03 -9.73
C VAL A 155 6.91 10.32 -10.24
N ALA A 156 7.07 11.45 -9.54
CA ALA A 156 6.52 12.74 -9.96
C ALA A 156 7.13 13.24 -11.28
N VAL A 157 8.45 13.13 -11.43
CA VAL A 157 9.12 13.53 -12.67
C VAL A 157 8.80 12.55 -13.80
N GLY A 158 8.84 11.24 -13.54
CA GLY A 158 8.57 10.23 -14.56
C GLY A 158 7.10 10.20 -14.99
N SER A 159 6.14 10.46 -14.10
CA SER A 159 4.72 10.55 -14.46
C SER A 159 4.44 11.69 -15.44
N PHE A 160 5.11 12.85 -15.28
CA PHE A 160 5.04 13.95 -16.24
C PHE A 160 5.44 13.51 -17.66
N PHE A 161 6.57 12.81 -17.79
CA PHE A 161 7.02 12.30 -19.09
C PHE A 161 6.10 11.21 -19.64
N ILE A 162 5.60 10.30 -18.81
CA ILE A 162 4.64 9.26 -19.20
C ILE A 162 3.38 9.91 -19.79
N VAL A 163 2.77 10.87 -19.08
CA VAL A 163 1.57 11.57 -19.57
C VAL A 163 1.85 12.28 -20.88
N LYS A 164 2.95 13.04 -20.97
CA LYS A 164 3.32 13.78 -22.18
C LYS A 164 3.50 12.87 -23.40
N VAL A 165 4.11 11.69 -23.23
CA VAL A 165 4.37 10.75 -24.33
C VAL A 165 3.10 9.98 -24.72
N VAL A 166 2.29 9.56 -23.75
CA VAL A 166 1.14 8.68 -23.99
C VAL A 166 -0.10 9.46 -24.43
N LEU A 167 -0.41 10.57 -23.76
CA LEU A 167 -1.63 11.36 -23.97
C LEU A 167 -1.41 12.66 -24.75
N GLY A 168 -0.16 13.08 -24.97
CA GLY A 168 0.15 14.34 -25.66
C GLY A 168 0.25 15.53 -24.71
N THR A 169 0.80 16.64 -25.22
CA THR A 169 1.06 17.86 -24.44
C THR A 169 -0.19 18.61 -24.02
N GLU A 170 -1.28 18.44 -24.78
CA GLU A 170 -2.60 19.01 -24.52
C GLU A 170 -3.27 18.44 -23.26
N ASN A 171 -2.83 17.28 -22.77
CA ASN A 171 -3.42 16.57 -21.63
C ASN A 171 -2.56 16.64 -20.36
N ILE A 172 -1.60 17.58 -20.29
CA ILE A 172 -0.69 17.73 -19.14
C ILE A 172 -1.42 18.33 -17.92
N GLY A 173 -2.54 19.03 -18.12
CA GLY A 173 -3.35 19.60 -17.03
C GLY A 173 -2.73 20.82 -16.33
N ILE A 174 -1.66 21.39 -16.90
CA ILE A 174 -1.15 22.72 -16.56
C ILE A 174 -1.86 23.70 -17.48
N TYR A 175 -2.88 24.37 -16.95
CA TYR A 175 -3.63 25.45 -17.61
C TYR A 175 -3.09 26.82 -17.18
#